data_AF-A0A7C4N6B2-F1
#
_entry.id   AF-A0A7C4N6B2-F1
#
_cell.length_a   1.000
_cell.length_b   1.000
_cell.length_c   1.000
_cell.angle_alpha   90.00
_cell.angle_beta   90.00
_cell.angle_gamma   90.00
#
_symmetry.space_group_name_H-M   'P 1'
#
loop_
_entity.id
_entity.type
_entity.pdbx_description
1 polymer ?
#
loop_
_entity_poly.entity_id
_entity_poly.type
_entity_poly.pdbx_seq_one_letter_code
_entity_poly.pdbx_strand_id
1 'polypeptide(L)'
;MDFLLVNQLIILLKSKQWRLLMRQVISSGSVKAFSINQTEIIELIQNAAHKVKNEFPEIKEIWLFGSLATNTATGLSDIDVLIVADTKIQNPVERIKPYYMFLSNLLPIAIDIIVTNPEEVNNFNEIVKYAIKIA
;
A
#
# COMPACT_ATOMS: atom_id res chain seq x y z
N MET A 1 -1.90 32.17 -13.65
CA MET A 1 -2.42 30.79 -13.48
C MET A 1 -1.45 30.06 -12.59
N ASP A 2 -1.86 29.70 -11.37
CA ASP A 2 -1.00 29.01 -10.41
C ASP A 2 -0.65 27.61 -10.92
N PHE A 3 0.61 27.42 -11.29
CA PHE A 3 1.17 26.13 -11.71
C PHE A 3 0.93 25.02 -10.66
N LEU A 4 0.88 25.40 -9.37
CA LEU A 4 0.58 24.49 -8.27
C LEU A 4 -0.86 23.96 -8.31
N LEU A 5 -1.83 24.83 -8.58
CA LEU A 5 -3.25 24.48 -8.67
C LEU A 5 -3.52 23.59 -9.88
N VAL A 6 -2.87 23.86 -11.02
CA VAL A 6 -2.98 23.03 -12.22
C VAL A 6 -2.41 21.63 -11.98
N ASN A 7 -1.24 21.52 -11.33
CA ASN A 7 -0.66 20.22 -11.00
C ASN A 7 -1.50 19.44 -9.99
N GLN A 8 -2.03 20.09 -8.94
CA GLN A 8 -2.94 19.42 -8.01
C GLN A 8 -4.21 18.93 -8.70
N LEU A 9 -4.78 19.73 -9.60
CA LEU A 9 -5.99 19.35 -10.35
C LEU A 9 -5.72 18.17 -11.29
N ILE A 10 -4.56 18.14 -11.96
CA ILE A 10 -4.14 17.02 -12.82
C ILE A 10 -3.92 15.75 -11.99
N ILE A 11 -3.30 15.85 -10.81
CA ILE A 11 -3.09 14.73 -9.89
C ILE A 11 -4.45 14.20 -9.39
N LEU A 12 -5.39 15.09 -9.05
CA LEU A 12 -6.75 14.72 -8.63
C LEU A 12 -7.58 14.10 -9.75
N LEU A 13 -7.45 14.60 -10.99
CA LEU A 13 -8.15 14.05 -12.15
C LEU A 13 -7.58 12.68 -12.53
N LYS A 14 -6.25 12.52 -12.47
CA LYS A 14 -5.61 11.21 -12.58
C LYS A 14 -6.07 10.30 -11.45
N SER A 15 -5.96 10.65 -10.17
CA SER A 15 -6.38 9.77 -9.07
C SER A 15 -7.86 9.33 -9.17
N LYS A 16 -8.77 10.21 -9.63
CA LYS A 16 -10.17 9.84 -9.93
C LYS A 16 -10.33 8.89 -11.12
N GLN A 17 -9.65 9.12 -12.25
CA GLN A 17 -9.70 8.19 -13.39
C GLN A 17 -9.02 6.86 -13.08
N TRP A 18 -7.94 6.87 -12.31
CA TRP A 18 -7.20 5.67 -11.88
C TRP A 18 -8.04 4.80 -10.94
N ARG A 19 -8.86 5.41 -10.06
CA ARG A 19 -9.88 4.66 -9.28
C ARG A 19 -10.87 3.89 -10.15
N LEU A 20 -11.18 4.39 -11.34
CA LEU A 20 -12.11 3.76 -12.28
C LEU A 20 -11.42 2.72 -13.18
N LEU A 21 -10.11 2.85 -13.44
CA LEU A 21 -9.33 1.95 -14.29
C LEU A 21 -8.80 0.70 -13.57
N MET A 22 -8.52 0.78 -12.27
CA MET A 22 -7.93 -0.35 -11.53
C MET A 22 -8.89 -1.51 -11.26
N ARG A 23 -10.21 -1.30 -11.34
CA ARG A 23 -11.21 -2.35 -11.10
C ARG A 23 -12.06 -2.53 -12.35
N GLN A 24 -11.77 -3.58 -13.11
CA GLN A 24 -12.67 -3.99 -14.19
C GLN A 24 -13.80 -4.83 -13.62
N VAL A 25 -15.04 -4.45 -13.89
CA VAL A 25 -16.23 -5.20 -13.49
C VAL A 25 -16.73 -5.98 -14.70
N ILE A 26 -16.59 -7.31 -14.68
CA ILE A 26 -17.22 -8.21 -15.65
C ILE A 26 -18.45 -8.81 -14.96
N SER A 27 -19.64 -8.59 -15.52
CA SER A 27 -20.88 -9.16 -14.98
C SER A 27 -21.39 -10.31 -15.84
N SER A 28 -21.76 -11.43 -15.22
CA SER A 28 -22.53 -12.52 -15.85
C SER A 28 -23.69 -12.90 -14.92
N GLY A 29 -24.93 -12.61 -15.34
CA GLY A 29 -26.11 -12.77 -14.49
C GLY A 29 -26.05 -11.89 -13.22
N SER A 30 -26.17 -12.52 -12.04
CA SER A 30 -26.10 -11.83 -10.73
C SER A 30 -24.67 -11.69 -10.17
N VAL A 31 -23.65 -12.19 -10.86
CA VAL A 31 -22.27 -12.22 -10.39
C VAL A 31 -21.46 -11.09 -11.03
N LYS A 32 -20.70 -10.36 -10.20
CA LYS A 32 -19.74 -9.33 -10.62
C LYS A 32 -18.33 -9.83 -10.31
N ALA A 33 -17.50 -10.02 -11.33
CA ALA A 33 -16.08 -10.27 -11.19
C ALA A 33 -15.34 -8.92 -11.21
N PHE A 34 -14.54 -8.66 -10.18
CA PHE A 34 -13.66 -7.49 -10.11
C PHE A 34 -12.23 -7.95 -10.46
N SER A 35 -11.66 -7.45 -11.55
CA SER A 35 -10.28 -7.73 -11.96
C SER A 35 -9.39 -6.51 -11.68
N ILE A 36 -8.17 -6.76 -11.22
CA ILE A 36 -7.15 -5.77 -10.90
C ILE A 36 -5.99 -5.90 -11.90
N ASN A 37 -5.51 -4.77 -12.42
CA ASN A 37 -4.21 -4.73 -13.10
C ASN A 37 -3.09 -4.82 -12.05
N GLN A 38 -2.58 -6.03 -11.80
CA GLN A 38 -1.59 -6.28 -10.75
C GLN A 38 -0.31 -5.45 -10.94
N THR A 39 0.17 -5.27 -12.18
CA THR A 39 1.38 -4.50 -12.46
C THR A 39 1.23 -3.03 -12.06
N GLU A 40 0.14 -2.38 -12.48
CA GLU A 40 -0.12 -0.98 -12.13
C GLU A 40 -0.29 -0.78 -10.63
N ILE A 41 -0.92 -1.73 -9.93
CA ILE A 41 -1.07 -1.68 -8.48
C ILE A 41 0.27 -1.83 -7.77
N ILE A 42 1.11 -2.79 -8.18
CA ILE A 42 2.43 -2.98 -7.58
C ILE A 42 3.29 -1.73 -7.77
N GLU A 43 3.29 -1.12 -8.96
CA GLU A 43 4.00 0.14 -9.22
C GLU A 43 3.47 1.29 -8.34
N LEU A 44 2.15 1.40 -8.16
CA LEU A 44 1.55 2.39 -7.29
C LEU A 44 1.96 2.18 -5.83
N ILE A 45 1.93 0.95 -5.34
CA ILE A 45 2.33 0.57 -3.98
C ILE A 45 3.80 0.89 -3.75
N GLN A 46 4.68 0.50 -4.68
CA GLN A 46 6.10 0.83 -4.62
C GLN A 46 6.31 2.35 -4.56
N ASN A 47 5.62 3.12 -5.40
CA ASN A 47 5.71 4.58 -5.37
C ASN A 47 5.24 5.18 -4.02
N ALA A 48 4.18 4.64 -3.43
CA ALA A 48 3.71 5.05 -2.11
C ALA A 48 4.72 4.66 -1.00
N ALA A 49 5.33 3.48 -1.10
CA ALA A 49 6.35 2.99 -0.17
C ALA A 49 7.60 3.89 -0.17
N HIS A 50 8.08 4.31 -1.35
CA HIS A 50 9.20 5.26 -1.43
C HIS A 50 8.84 6.62 -0.84
N LYS A 51 7.61 7.12 -1.06
CA LYS A 51 7.15 8.39 -0.48
C LYS A 51 7.09 8.35 1.04
N VAL A 52 6.50 7.30 1.61
CA VAL A 52 6.41 7.18 3.09
C VAL A 52 7.80 6.99 3.69
N LYS A 53 8.70 6.23 3.07
CA LYS A 53 10.09 6.08 3.54
C LYS A 53 10.87 7.40 3.52
N ASN A 54 10.62 8.25 2.53
CA ASN A 54 11.23 9.58 2.47
C ASN A 54 10.67 10.55 3.53
N GLU A 55 9.39 10.43 3.87
CA GLU A 55 8.74 11.24 4.90
C GLU A 55 9.12 10.80 6.32
N PHE A 56 9.34 9.50 6.53
CA PHE A 56 9.64 8.89 7.83
C PHE A 56 11.02 8.20 7.79
N PRO A 57 12.12 8.93 8.06
CA PRO A 57 13.49 8.40 7.99
C PRO A 57 13.78 7.24 8.96
N GLU A 58 12.93 7.05 9.98
CA GLU A 58 12.99 5.89 10.87
C GLU A 58 12.65 4.57 10.17
N ILE A 59 11.94 4.61 9.04
CA ILE A 59 11.62 3.42 8.23
C ILE A 59 12.89 2.90 7.56
N LYS A 60 13.23 1.65 7.85
CA LYS A 60 14.35 0.94 7.22
C LYS A 60 13.92 0.20 5.98
N GLU A 61 12.80 -0.51 6.09
CA GLU A 61 12.33 -1.43 5.06
C GLU A 61 10.81 -1.46 5.02
N ILE A 62 10.28 -1.70 3.82
CA ILE A 62 8.87 -1.94 3.61
C ILE A 62 8.71 -3.20 2.77
N TRP A 63 7.89 -4.11 3.26
CA TRP A 63 7.62 -5.41 2.66
C TRP A 63 6.13 -5.52 2.33
N LEU A 64 5.83 -5.86 1.08
CA LEU A 64 4.48 -6.24 0.64
C LEU A 64 4.30 -7.73 0.87
N PHE A 65 3.26 -8.13 1.59
CA PHE A 65 2.94 -9.54 1.80
C PHE A 65 1.51 -9.86 1.34
N GLY A 66 1.04 -11.07 1.64
CA GLY A 66 -0.34 -11.46 1.36
C GLY A 66 -0.62 -11.72 -0.12
N SER A 67 -1.87 -11.47 -0.51
CA SER A 67 -2.39 -11.90 -1.82
C SER A 67 -1.77 -11.16 -3.00
N LEU A 68 -1.37 -9.90 -2.81
CA LEU A 68 -0.69 -9.09 -3.83
C LEU A 68 0.76 -9.54 -4.03
N ALA A 69 1.46 -9.98 -2.98
CA ALA A 69 2.82 -10.51 -3.09
C ALA A 69 2.88 -11.88 -3.78
N THR A 70 1.81 -12.68 -3.67
CA THR A 70 1.74 -14.05 -4.20
C THR A 70 1.01 -14.15 -5.55
N ASN A 71 0.66 -13.02 -6.17
CA ASN A 71 -0.14 -12.95 -7.41
C ASN A 71 -1.52 -13.63 -7.34
N THR A 72 -2.04 -13.87 -6.14
CA THR A 72 -3.37 -14.49 -5.91
C THR A 72 -4.46 -13.45 -5.64
N ALA A 73 -4.12 -12.16 -5.68
CA ALA A 73 -5.05 -11.07 -5.41
C ALA A 73 -6.22 -11.00 -6.41
N THR A 74 -7.40 -10.71 -5.87
CA THR A 74 -8.63 -10.43 -6.63
C THR A 74 -8.95 -8.95 -6.58
N GLY A 75 -9.94 -8.48 -7.35
CA GLY A 75 -10.33 -7.06 -7.35
C GLY A 75 -10.81 -6.48 -6.02
N LEU A 76 -11.02 -7.34 -5.02
CA LEU A 76 -11.44 -7.00 -3.67
C LEU A 76 -10.32 -7.16 -2.63
N SER A 77 -9.11 -7.56 -3.04
CA SER A 77 -7.98 -7.71 -2.13
C SER A 77 -7.53 -6.38 -1.55
N ASP A 78 -7.15 -6.42 -0.27
CA ASP A 78 -6.52 -5.32 0.45
C ASP A 78 -4.99 -5.33 0.23
N ILE A 79 -4.33 -4.27 0.68
CA ILE A 79 -2.87 -4.12 0.60
C ILE A 79 -2.28 -4.47 1.96
N ASP A 80 -1.51 -5.56 2.04
CA ASP A 80 -0.88 -6.01 3.28
C ASP A 80 0.59 -5.59 3.34
N VAL A 81 0.98 -4.73 4.29
CA VAL A 81 2.34 -4.16 4.37
C VAL A 81 2.96 -4.37 5.75
N LEU A 82 4.20 -4.85 5.75
CA LEU A 82 5.06 -4.88 6.93
C LEU A 82 6.09 -3.75 6.82
N ILE A 83 6.07 -2.84 7.78
CA ILE A 83 7.02 -1.74 7.91
C ILE A 83 8.01 -2.10 9.03
N VAL A 84 9.29 -2.08 8.70
CA VAL A 84 10.38 -2.19 9.66
C VAL A 84 10.90 -0.78 9.94
N ALA A 85 10.73 -0.28 11.16
CA ALA A 85 11.09 1.08 11.53
C ALA A 85 11.67 1.16 12.93
N ASP A 86 12.63 2.07 13.15
CA ASP A 86 13.17 2.35 14.49
C ASP A 86 12.17 3.19 15.28
N THR A 87 11.28 2.56 16.07
CA THR A 87 10.24 3.26 16.82
C THR A 87 10.27 2.97 18.31
N LYS A 88 10.10 4.04 19.10
CA LYS A 88 9.99 3.97 20.56
C LYS A 88 8.55 3.69 21.03
N ILE A 89 7.59 3.65 20.12
CA ILE A 89 6.17 3.44 20.45
C ILE A 89 5.96 1.94 20.71
N GLN A 90 5.71 1.58 21.96
CA GLN A 90 5.49 0.17 22.35
C GLN A 90 4.12 -0.35 21.97
N ASN A 91 3.08 0.50 21.99
CA ASN A 91 1.73 0.11 21.64
C ASN A 91 1.62 -0.10 20.12
N PRO A 92 1.29 -1.31 19.63
CA PRO A 92 1.24 -1.59 18.19
C PRO A 92 0.23 -0.73 17.42
N VAL A 93 -0.92 -0.43 18.02
CA VAL A 93 -1.97 0.38 17.39
C VAL A 93 -1.51 1.82 17.21
N GLU A 94 -0.91 2.42 18.24
CA GLU A 94 -0.34 3.77 18.16
C GLU A 94 0.82 3.83 17.16
N ARG A 95 1.61 2.76 17.08
CA ARG A 95 2.76 2.64 16.17
C ARG A 95 2.33 2.67 14.70
N ILE A 96 1.17 2.10 14.36
CA ILE A 96 0.65 2.05 12.99
C ILE A 96 0.12 3.41 12.51
N LYS A 97 -0.51 4.19 13.40
CA LYS A 97 -1.24 5.43 13.05
C LYS A 97 -0.52 6.37 12.09
N PRO A 98 0.73 6.81 12.30
CA PRO A 98 1.37 7.78 11.41
C PRO A 98 1.48 7.26 9.97
N TYR A 99 1.88 5.99 9.82
CA TYR A 99 2.05 5.36 8.51
C TYR A 99 0.70 5.07 7.84
N TYR A 100 -0.29 4.62 8.61
CA TYR A 100 -1.65 4.40 8.10
C TYR A 100 -2.27 5.69 7.57
N MET A 101 -2.18 6.78 8.33
CA MET A 101 -2.71 8.08 7.92
C MET A 101 -2.02 8.59 6.65
N PHE A 102 -0.72 8.34 6.49
CA PHE A 102 0.00 8.72 5.28
C PHE A 102 -0.37 7.86 4.06
N LEU A 103 -0.33 6.53 4.21
CA LEU A 103 -0.55 5.59 3.12
C LEU A 103 -2.02 5.57 2.64
N SER A 104 -2.99 5.69 3.54
CA SER A 104 -4.42 5.76 3.19
C SER A 104 -4.78 6.99 2.36
N ASN A 105 -4.00 8.07 2.45
CA ASN A 105 -4.15 9.25 1.60
C ASN A 105 -3.55 9.05 0.20
N LEU A 106 -2.58 8.14 0.04
CA LEU A 106 -1.90 7.87 -1.23
C LEU A 106 -2.52 6.73 -2.03
N LEU A 107 -3.07 5.73 -1.32
CA LEU A 107 -3.56 4.49 -1.92
C LEU A 107 -5.09 4.45 -1.92
N PRO A 108 -5.73 4.14 -3.07
CA PRO A 108 -7.19 4.13 -3.18
C PRO A 108 -7.84 2.81 -2.71
N ILE A 109 -7.08 1.91 -2.09
CA ILE A 109 -7.47 0.56 -1.67
C ILE A 109 -7.21 0.46 -0.17
N ALA A 110 -8.00 -0.36 0.54
CA ALA A 110 -7.78 -0.60 1.95
C ALA A 110 -6.38 -1.19 2.19
N ILE A 111 -5.78 -0.80 3.31
CA ILE A 111 -4.42 -1.18 3.67
C ILE A 111 -4.43 -1.74 5.08
N ASP A 112 -3.80 -2.90 5.25
CA ASP A 112 -3.45 -3.49 6.54
C ASP A 112 -1.95 -3.32 6.77
N ILE A 113 -1.57 -2.88 7.97
CA ILE A 113 -0.20 -2.48 8.30
C ILE A 113 0.24 -3.16 9.57
N ILE A 114 1.37 -3.85 9.48
CA ILE A 114 2.15 -4.31 10.62
C ILE A 114 3.38 -3.42 10.73
N VAL A 115 3.67 -2.92 11.94
CA VAL A 115 4.91 -2.18 12.19
C VAL A 115 5.73 -2.87 13.26
N THR A 116 6.95 -3.25 12.88
CA THR A 116 7.90 -3.94 13.76
C THR A 116 9.17 -3.12 13.91
N ASN A 117 9.83 -3.25 15.06
CA ASN A 117 11.22 -2.80 15.15
C ASN A 117 12.15 -3.80 14.44
N PRO A 118 13.35 -3.38 14.01
CA PRO A 118 14.32 -4.26 13.35
C PRO A 118 14.66 -5.53 14.16
N GLU A 119 14.76 -5.42 15.49
CA GLU A 119 15.04 -6.55 16.37
C GLU A 119 13.89 -7.55 16.48
N GLU A 120 12.66 -7.13 16.16
CA GLU A 120 11.44 -7.94 16.23
C GLU A 120 11.11 -8.61 14.88
N VAL A 121 11.79 -8.26 13.78
CA VAL A 121 11.45 -8.72 12.42
C VAL A 121 11.45 -10.24 12.29
N ASN A 122 12.30 -10.93 13.04
CA ASN A 122 12.40 -12.39 13.04
C ASN A 122 11.10 -13.09 13.49
N ASN A 123 10.25 -12.41 14.26
CA ASN A 123 8.94 -12.93 14.66
C ASN A 123 7.98 -13.06 13.45
N PHE A 124 8.31 -12.41 12.34
CA PHE A 124 7.52 -12.38 11.12
C PHE A 124 8.18 -13.15 9.97
N ASN A 125 9.12 -14.06 10.25
CA ASN A 125 9.82 -14.85 9.24
C ASN A 125 8.89 -15.57 8.25
N GLU A 126 7.77 -16.12 8.73
CA GLU A 126 6.79 -16.78 7.85
C GLU A 126 6.10 -15.80 6.89
N ILE A 127 5.89 -14.55 7.31
CA ILE A 127 5.36 -13.49 6.45
C ILE A 127 6.43 -13.04 5.45
N VAL A 128 7.63 -12.73 5.94
CA VAL A 128 8.75 -12.22 5.13
C VAL A 128 9.17 -13.22 4.05
N LYS A 129 9.06 -14.53 4.31
CA LYS A 129 9.41 -15.60 3.37
C LYS A 129 8.73 -15.50 2.01
N TYR A 130 7.49 -15.02 1.97
CA TYR A 130 6.70 -14.86 0.74
C TYR A 130 6.45 -13.38 0.41
N ALA A 131 7.06 -12.47 1.16
CA ALA A 131 6.92 -11.05 0.95
C ALA A 131 7.90 -10.55 -0.12
N ILE A 132 7.53 -9.44 -0.75
CA ILE A 132 8.36 -8.71 -1.69
C ILE A 132 8.83 -7.44 -1.00
N LYS A 133 10.15 -7.21 -0.94
CA LYS A 133 10.69 -5.94 -0.47
C LYS A 133 10.39 -4.85 -1.51
N ILE A 134 9.74 -3.77 -1.08
CA ILE A 134 9.25 -2.70 -1.97
C ILE A 134 9.87 -1.33 -1.68
N ALA A 135 10.49 -1.14 -0.51
CA ALA A 135 11.33 0.02 -0.20
C ALA A 135 12.36 -0.30 0.90
#